data_AF-A0AAW3IA49-F1
#
_entry.id   AF-A0AAW3IA49-F1
#
_cell.length_a   1.000
_cell.length_b   1.000
_cell.length_c   1.000
_cell.angle_alpha   90.00
_cell.angle_beta   90.00
_cell.angle_gamma   90.00
#
_symmetry.space_group_name_H-M   'P 1'
#
loop_
_entity.id
_entity.type
_entity.pdbx_description
1 polymer ?
#
loop_
_entity_poly.entity_id
_entity_poly.type
_entity_poly.pdbx_seq_one_letter_code
_entity_poly.pdbx_strand_id
1 'polypeptide(L)'
;MIPNTARTYLLSGIPGNISHDGPTRAASAVIDSATEANNIFGRAFTYKAGTDDVEVGGAGAFAGILINPKAYAIDVTYARNATVGEFLTMGEVYVQLGNDGNIGDPVSFNTTTGVISAGETGTVIPGAHIARHEPSAETPRLAVIALNGLVVLPTPAGA
;
A
#
# COMPACT_ATOMS: atom_id res chain seq x y z
N MET A 1 3.73 -4.53 33.99
CA MET A 1 4.83 -5.38 33.48
C MET A 1 5.39 -4.67 32.26
N ILE A 2 6.59 -4.08 32.35
CA ILE A 2 7.26 -3.45 31.21
C ILE A 2 8.09 -4.54 30.52
N PRO A 3 7.92 -4.81 29.22
CA PRO A 3 8.70 -5.82 28.53
C PRO A 3 10.21 -5.50 28.59
N ASN A 4 10.99 -6.44 29.12
CA ASN A 4 12.45 -6.35 29.36
C ASN A 4 13.29 -6.80 28.14
N THR A 5 12.68 -7.46 27.16
CA THR A 5 13.37 -7.90 25.95
C THR A 5 12.98 -7.01 24.78
N ALA A 6 13.94 -6.26 24.25
CA ALA A 6 13.78 -5.61 22.95
C ALA A 6 13.57 -6.70 21.89
N ARG A 7 12.56 -6.54 21.02
CA ARG A 7 12.34 -7.46 19.91
C ARG A 7 13.52 -7.34 18.95
N THR A 8 14.49 -8.26 19.05
CA THR A 8 15.76 -8.22 18.30
C THR A 8 15.57 -8.28 16.78
N TYR A 9 14.45 -8.86 16.34
CA TYR A 9 14.01 -8.84 14.95
C TYR A 9 12.56 -8.35 14.90
N LEU A 10 12.31 -7.30 14.12
CA LEU A 10 10.96 -7.03 13.67
C LEU A 10 10.53 -8.22 12.80
N LEU A 11 9.33 -8.77 13.00
CA LEU A 11 8.78 -9.74 12.06
C LEU A 11 8.78 -9.08 10.67
N SER A 12 9.54 -9.68 9.76
CA SER A 12 9.55 -9.33 8.34
C SER A 12 8.30 -9.91 7.67
N GLY A 13 7.87 -9.31 6.55
CA GLY A 13 6.70 -9.78 5.81
C GLY A 13 5.35 -9.31 6.35
N ILE A 14 5.31 -8.24 7.16
CA ILE A 14 4.05 -7.62 7.58
C ILE A 14 3.61 -6.63 6.49
N PRO A 15 2.41 -6.76 5.91
CA PRO A 15 1.89 -5.80 4.94
C PRO A 15 1.92 -4.36 5.47
N GLY A 16 2.35 -3.42 4.62
CA GLY A 16 2.56 -2.01 4.99
C GLY A 16 3.87 -1.70 5.70
N ASN A 17 4.74 -2.69 5.93
CA ASN A 17 6.10 -2.46 6.43
C ASN A 17 7.04 -2.20 5.25
N ILE A 18 7.93 -1.22 5.38
CA ILE A 18 8.99 -0.95 4.40
C ILE A 18 9.96 -2.13 4.38
N SER A 19 10.34 -2.61 3.20
CA SER A 19 11.15 -3.82 3.03
C SER A 19 12.65 -3.57 3.11
N HIS A 20 13.13 -2.40 2.68
CA HIS A 20 14.56 -2.10 2.59
C HIS A 20 14.86 -0.67 2.99
N ASP A 21 16.08 -0.46 3.47
CA ASP A 21 16.64 0.86 3.69
C ASP A 21 17.12 1.43 2.35
N GLY A 22 16.22 2.17 1.70
CA GLY A 22 16.40 2.77 0.38
C GLY A 22 15.66 4.10 0.27
N PRO A 23 15.68 4.76 -0.89
CA PRO A 23 14.97 6.02 -1.07
C PRO A 23 13.47 5.79 -0.87
N THR A 24 12.93 6.41 0.18
CA THR A 24 11.50 6.33 0.53
C THR A 24 10.89 7.72 0.54
N ARG A 25 9.67 7.82 0.01
CA ARG A 25 8.86 9.03 0.06
C ARG A 25 7.47 8.66 0.55
N ALA A 26 7.08 9.25 1.66
CA ALA A 26 5.73 9.12 2.20
C ALA A 26 5.10 10.50 2.37
N ALA A 27 3.78 10.57 2.22
CA ALA A 27 2.97 11.74 2.52
C ALA A 27 2.01 11.40 3.67
N SER A 28 1.71 12.38 4.51
CA SER A 28 0.71 12.22 5.57
C SER A 28 -0.62 12.82 5.14
N ALA A 29 -1.72 12.12 5.41
CA ALA A 29 -3.07 12.61 5.14
C ALA A 29 -4.07 12.01 6.14
N VAL A 30 -5.24 12.63 6.25
CA VAL A 30 -6.32 12.14 7.12
C VAL A 30 -7.13 11.09 6.39
N ILE A 31 -7.39 9.96 7.04
CA ILE A 31 -8.18 8.86 6.46
C ILE A 31 -9.67 9.15 6.63
N ASP A 32 -10.42 9.16 5.53
CA ASP A 32 -11.88 9.25 5.51
C ASP A 32 -12.47 8.28 4.48
N SER A 33 -12.57 7.00 4.85
CA SER A 33 -13.08 5.95 3.98
C SER A 33 -14.54 5.62 4.27
N ALA A 34 -15.35 5.37 3.23
CA ALA A 34 -16.75 4.98 3.40
C ALA A 34 -16.92 3.68 4.23
N THR A 35 -15.97 2.74 4.11
CA THR A 35 -15.92 1.51 4.91
C THR A 35 -14.61 1.47 5.70
N GLU A 36 -14.66 1.88 6.97
CA GLU A 36 -13.48 1.97 7.84
C GLU A 36 -12.71 0.63 7.96
N ALA A 37 -13.42 -0.50 7.97
CA ALA A 37 -12.81 -1.83 8.05
C ALA A 37 -11.88 -2.15 6.86
N ASN A 38 -11.98 -1.40 5.76
CA ASN A 38 -11.10 -1.57 4.60
C ASN A 38 -9.77 -0.85 4.72
N ASN A 39 -9.56 -0.02 5.76
CA ASN A 39 -8.33 0.75 5.99
C ASN A 39 -7.17 -0.13 6.50
N ILE A 40 -6.86 -1.20 5.78
CA ILE A 40 -5.84 -2.17 6.15
C ILE A 40 -4.48 -1.72 5.61
N PHE A 41 -3.43 -1.88 6.41
CA PHE A 41 -2.06 -1.58 5.99
C PHE A 41 -1.62 -2.41 4.79
N GLY A 42 -0.85 -1.80 3.90
CA GLY A 42 -0.46 -2.41 2.62
C GLY A 42 -1.53 -2.32 1.53
N ARG A 43 -2.62 -1.55 1.73
CA ARG A 43 -3.61 -1.22 0.70
C ARG A 43 -3.35 0.15 0.07
N ALA A 44 -3.82 0.30 -1.17
CA ALA A 44 -3.79 1.55 -1.91
C ALA A 44 -4.88 2.52 -1.46
N PHE A 45 -4.54 3.81 -1.39
CA PHE A 45 -5.44 4.92 -1.07
C PHE A 45 -5.38 5.97 -2.17
N THR A 46 -6.49 6.67 -2.37
CA THR A 46 -6.58 7.83 -3.27
C THR A 46 -7.14 9.05 -2.53
N TYR A 47 -6.84 10.24 -3.04
CA TYR A 47 -7.42 11.48 -2.53
C TYR A 47 -8.90 11.55 -2.86
N LYS A 48 -9.72 11.87 -1.87
CA LYS A 48 -11.15 12.08 -2.05
C LYS A 48 -11.39 13.39 -2.80
N ALA A 49 -12.36 13.39 -3.70
CA ALA A 49 -12.59 14.53 -4.60
C ALA A 49 -12.93 15.81 -3.82
N GLY A 50 -12.14 16.87 -4.02
CA GLY A 50 -12.38 18.19 -3.43
C GLY A 50 -11.96 18.34 -1.97
N THR A 51 -11.21 17.38 -1.42
CA THR A 51 -10.67 17.41 -0.05
C THR A 51 -9.22 16.93 -0.04
N ASP A 52 -8.47 17.27 1.02
CA ASP A 52 -7.12 16.72 1.26
C ASP A 52 -7.14 15.38 2.01
N ASP A 53 -8.35 14.87 2.31
CA ASP A 53 -8.57 13.57 2.92
C ASP A 53 -8.40 12.44 1.91
N VAL A 54 -8.03 11.27 2.41
CA VAL A 54 -7.79 10.07 1.59
C VAL A 54 -8.74 8.94 1.95
N GLU A 55 -9.16 8.21 0.93
CA GLU A 55 -10.02 7.03 1.05
C GLU A 55 -9.31 5.78 0.52
N VAL A 56 -9.67 4.62 1.07
CA VAL A 56 -9.16 3.33 0.61
C VAL A 56 -9.67 3.05 -0.81
N GLY A 57 -8.75 2.72 -1.71
CA GLY A 57 -9.08 2.70 -3.14
C GLY A 57 -9.56 4.09 -3.58
N GLY A 58 -10.66 4.15 -4.31
CA GLY A 58 -11.26 5.36 -4.86
C GLY A 58 -10.87 5.62 -6.31
N ALA A 59 -11.54 6.60 -6.91
CA ALA A 59 -11.33 7.05 -8.30
C ALA A 59 -10.43 8.30 -8.38
N GLY A 60 -9.98 8.82 -7.25
CA GLY A 60 -9.15 10.02 -7.17
C GLY A 60 -7.69 9.77 -7.55
N ALA A 61 -6.87 10.80 -7.39
CA ALA A 61 -5.43 10.69 -7.57
C ALA A 61 -4.82 9.74 -6.53
N PHE A 62 -3.89 8.90 -6.95
CA PHE A 62 -3.19 7.96 -6.05
C PHE A 62 -2.45 8.72 -4.94
N ALA A 63 -2.88 8.51 -3.70
CA ALA A 63 -2.28 9.14 -2.52
C ALA A 63 -1.09 8.33 -1.98
N GLY A 64 -1.14 7.00 -2.16
CA GLY A 64 -0.07 6.09 -1.77
C GLY A 64 -0.59 4.81 -1.14
N ILE A 65 0.32 4.05 -0.55
CA ILE A 65 0.01 2.82 0.18
C ILE A 65 0.09 3.09 1.68
N LEU A 66 -0.91 2.69 2.45
CA LEU A 66 -0.89 2.88 3.90
C LEU A 66 0.22 2.04 4.53
N ILE A 67 1.15 2.71 5.21
CA ILE A 67 2.34 2.12 5.82
C ILE A 67 2.42 2.35 7.33
N ASN A 68 3.48 1.84 7.95
CA ASN A 68 3.81 2.00 9.36
C ASN A 68 2.75 1.46 10.34
N PRO A 69 2.31 0.19 10.19
CA PRO A 69 1.36 -0.43 11.11
C PRO A 69 1.86 -0.45 12.57
N LYS A 70 3.18 -0.39 12.79
CA LYS A 70 3.80 -0.43 14.12
C LYS A 70 3.83 0.92 14.84
N ALA A 71 3.76 2.03 14.10
CA ALA A 71 3.63 3.37 14.68
C ALA A 71 2.21 3.60 15.22
N TYR A 72 1.28 2.77 14.76
CA TYR A 72 -0.12 2.81 15.11
C TYR A 72 -0.42 1.90 16.31
N ALA A 73 -0.90 2.48 17.41
CA ALA A 73 -1.47 1.72 18.52
C ALA A 73 -2.93 1.39 18.20
N ILE A 74 -3.17 0.20 17.64
CA ILE A 74 -4.51 -0.18 17.17
C ILE A 74 -5.01 -1.40 17.92
N ASP A 75 -6.18 -1.27 18.53
CA ASP A 75 -6.92 -2.39 19.10
C ASP A 75 -7.59 -3.27 18.02
N VAL A 76 -7.56 -2.82 16.76
CA VAL A 76 -8.21 -3.44 15.59
C VAL A 76 -7.23 -3.56 14.42
N THR A 77 -7.54 -4.37 13.41
CA THR A 77 -6.61 -4.68 12.30
C THR A 77 -6.61 -3.64 11.16
N TYR A 78 -7.21 -2.47 11.37
CA TYR A 78 -7.40 -1.42 10.36
C TYR A 78 -7.25 -0.03 11.01
N ALA A 79 -6.84 0.98 10.24
CA ALA A 79 -6.77 2.35 10.71
C ALA A 79 -8.16 2.99 10.78
N ARG A 80 -8.48 3.67 11.89
CA ARG A 80 -9.77 4.35 12.04
C ARG A 80 -9.83 5.60 11.15
N ASN A 81 -11.02 5.98 10.74
CA ASN A 81 -11.23 7.26 10.07
C ASN A 81 -10.90 8.43 11.03
N ALA A 82 -10.67 9.61 10.47
CA ALA A 82 -10.20 10.80 11.17
C ALA A 82 -8.84 10.63 11.89
N THR A 83 -8.05 9.63 11.48
CA THR A 83 -6.66 9.46 11.93
C THR A 83 -5.67 9.81 10.82
N VAL A 84 -4.47 10.26 11.20
CA VAL A 84 -3.43 10.71 10.26
C VAL A 84 -2.57 9.52 9.82
N GLY A 85 -2.80 9.03 8.60
CA GLY A 85 -2.04 7.97 7.96
C GLY A 85 -0.74 8.45 7.32
N GLU A 86 0.20 7.52 7.13
CA GLU A 86 1.35 7.72 6.25
C GLU A 86 1.18 6.86 5.00
N PHE A 87 1.36 7.48 3.84
CA PHE A 87 1.10 6.89 2.53
C PHE A 87 2.37 6.88 1.70
N LEU A 88 2.88 5.69 1.40
CA LEU A 88 4.08 5.49 0.61
C LEU A 88 3.79 5.78 -0.87
N THR A 89 4.57 6.67 -1.45
CA THR A 89 4.51 7.04 -2.88
C THR A 89 5.76 6.60 -3.64
N MET A 90 6.87 6.35 -2.93
CA MET A 90 8.11 5.83 -3.49
C MET A 90 8.82 4.95 -2.46
N GLY A 91 9.36 3.81 -2.89
CA GLY A 91 10.08 2.85 -2.06
C GLY A 91 9.55 1.42 -2.22
N GLU A 92 10.09 0.50 -1.43
CA GLU A 92 9.70 -0.91 -1.44
C GLU A 92 8.90 -1.28 -0.19
N VAL A 93 7.73 -1.89 -0.39
CA VAL A 93 6.79 -2.22 0.69
C VAL A 93 6.25 -3.64 0.56
N TYR A 94 6.08 -4.31 1.70
CA TYR A 94 5.37 -5.58 1.77
C TYR A 94 3.87 -5.36 1.56
N VAL A 95 3.28 -6.13 0.66
CA VAL A 95 1.84 -6.11 0.38
C VAL A 95 1.28 -7.51 0.28
N GLN A 96 0.01 -7.66 0.65
CA GLN A 96 -0.76 -8.86 0.39
C GLN A 96 -1.48 -8.69 -0.95
N LEU A 97 -1.06 -9.45 -1.96
CA LEU A 97 -1.68 -9.44 -3.29
C LEU A 97 -3.07 -10.09 -3.26
N GLY A 98 -3.98 -9.59 -4.10
CA GLY A 98 -5.31 -10.17 -4.30
C GLY A 98 -5.29 -11.44 -5.16
N ASN A 99 -4.32 -11.55 -6.05
CA ASN A 99 -4.07 -12.65 -6.98
C ASN A 99 -2.59 -13.03 -6.99
N ASP A 100 -2.28 -14.15 -7.64
CA ASP A 100 -0.91 -14.59 -7.83
C ASP A 100 -0.23 -13.72 -8.90
N GLY A 101 1.06 -13.46 -8.73
CA GLY A 101 1.83 -12.57 -9.61
C GLY A 101 3.30 -12.96 -9.66
N ASN A 102 3.97 -12.57 -10.74
CA ASN A 102 5.39 -12.82 -10.94
C ASN A 102 6.20 -11.54 -10.72
N ILE A 103 7.50 -11.72 -10.44
CA ILE A 103 8.45 -10.61 -10.38
C ILE A 103 8.46 -9.88 -11.73
N GLY A 104 8.36 -8.56 -11.68
CA GLY A 104 8.31 -7.68 -12.85
C GLY A 104 6.89 -7.35 -13.34
N ASP A 105 5.85 -8.05 -12.86
CA ASP A 105 4.48 -7.73 -13.26
C ASP A 105 4.08 -6.34 -12.77
N PRO A 106 3.33 -5.57 -13.59
CA PRO A 106 2.75 -4.30 -13.16
C PRO A 106 1.75 -4.54 -12.03
N VAL A 107 1.48 -3.48 -11.27
CA VAL A 107 0.61 -3.56 -10.10
C VAL A 107 -0.60 -2.65 -10.30
N SER A 108 -1.78 -3.18 -10.01
CA SER A 108 -3.03 -2.42 -9.98
C SER A 108 -3.73 -2.54 -8.63
N PHE A 109 -4.66 -1.64 -8.35
CA PHE A 109 -5.50 -1.72 -7.15
C PHE A 109 -6.98 -1.74 -7.50
N ASN A 110 -7.76 -2.38 -6.62
CA ASN A 110 -9.21 -2.37 -6.68
C ASN A 110 -9.74 -1.06 -6.07
N THR A 111 -10.55 -0.32 -6.82
CA THR A 111 -11.07 0.99 -6.40
C THR A 111 -12.08 0.94 -5.26
N THR A 112 -12.68 -0.22 -4.97
CA THR A 112 -13.64 -0.37 -3.85
C THR A 112 -12.95 -0.76 -2.55
N THR A 113 -11.87 -1.54 -2.63
CA THR A 113 -11.27 -2.20 -1.46
C THR A 113 -9.82 -1.79 -1.20
N GLY A 114 -9.16 -1.12 -2.15
CA GLY A 114 -7.74 -0.79 -2.09
C GLY A 114 -6.81 -2.00 -2.15
N VAL A 115 -7.34 -3.20 -2.40
CA VAL A 115 -6.52 -4.43 -2.54
C VAL A 115 -5.64 -4.30 -3.76
N ILE A 116 -4.36 -4.58 -3.56
CA ILE A 116 -3.33 -4.53 -4.59
C ILE A 116 -3.25 -5.90 -5.27
N SER A 117 -3.17 -5.92 -6.59
CA SER A 117 -3.16 -7.14 -7.41
C SER A 117 -2.07 -7.03 -8.48
N ALA A 118 -1.53 -8.17 -8.88
CA ALA A 118 -0.66 -8.30 -10.02
C ALA A 118 -1.45 -8.10 -11.33
N GLY A 119 -0.81 -7.47 -12.31
CA GLY A 119 -1.39 -7.17 -13.61
C GLY A 119 -2.23 -5.89 -13.64
N GLU A 120 -2.91 -5.69 -14.76
CA GLU A 120 -3.62 -4.44 -15.11
C GLU A 120 -5.15 -4.55 -14.99
N THR A 121 -5.64 -5.53 -14.23
CA THR A 121 -7.09 -5.80 -14.14
C THR A 121 -7.85 -4.75 -13.32
N GLY A 122 -7.16 -3.95 -12.49
CA GLY A 122 -7.70 -2.81 -11.76
C GLY A 122 -7.15 -1.46 -12.23
N THR A 123 -7.21 -0.44 -11.38
CA THR A 123 -6.54 0.84 -11.66
C THR A 123 -5.03 0.65 -11.51
N VAL A 124 -4.31 0.76 -12.62
CA VAL A 124 -2.84 0.60 -12.64
C VAL A 124 -2.18 1.71 -11.82
N ILE A 125 -1.24 1.32 -10.95
CA ILE A 125 -0.37 2.26 -10.24
C ILE A 125 0.84 2.52 -11.13
N PRO A 126 0.98 3.72 -11.74
CA PRO A 126 2.03 3.95 -12.71
C PRO A 126 3.43 3.78 -12.13
N GLY A 127 4.28 3.01 -12.82
CA GLY A 127 5.66 2.75 -12.39
C GLY A 127 5.81 1.78 -11.21
N ALA A 128 4.70 1.21 -10.72
CA ALA A 128 4.72 0.18 -9.69
C ALA A 128 4.85 -1.22 -10.32
N HIS A 129 5.71 -2.05 -9.74
CA HIS A 129 5.88 -3.44 -10.16
C HIS A 129 6.20 -4.34 -8.97
N ILE A 130 5.98 -5.64 -9.13
CA ILE A 130 6.41 -6.65 -8.16
C ILE A 130 7.93 -6.75 -8.24
N ALA A 131 8.62 -6.28 -7.19
CA ALA A 131 10.08 -6.31 -7.15
C ALA A 131 10.60 -7.68 -6.71
N ARG A 132 9.91 -8.30 -5.75
CA ARG A 132 10.28 -9.62 -5.21
C ARG A 132 9.04 -10.39 -4.82
N HIS A 133 9.00 -11.65 -5.22
CA HIS A 133 7.90 -12.55 -4.93
C HIS A 133 8.44 -13.98 -5.01
N GLU A 134 8.48 -14.67 -3.86
CA GLU A 134 8.78 -16.09 -3.78
C GLU A 134 7.52 -16.77 -3.19
N PRO A 135 6.60 -17.28 -4.04
CA PRO A 135 5.32 -17.76 -3.58
C PRO A 135 5.51 -19.02 -2.74
N SER A 136 5.20 -18.93 -1.45
CA SER A 136 5.10 -20.10 -0.58
C SER A 136 3.81 -20.86 -0.88
N ALA A 137 3.82 -22.20 -0.75
CA ALA A 137 2.63 -23.03 -0.90
C ALA A 137 1.50 -22.64 0.08
N GLU A 138 1.84 -22.06 1.24
CA GLU A 138 0.87 -21.68 2.29
C GLU A 138 0.37 -20.24 2.15
N THR A 139 1.23 -19.32 1.67
CA THR A 139 0.92 -17.89 1.53
C THR A 139 1.51 -17.34 0.22
N PRO A 140 0.97 -17.73 -0.94
CA PRO A 140 1.54 -17.37 -2.25
C PRO A 140 1.36 -15.90 -2.62
N ARG A 141 0.84 -15.06 -1.71
CA ARG A 141 0.38 -13.71 -2.02
C ARG A 141 1.12 -12.61 -1.27
N LEU A 142 2.07 -12.95 -0.40
CA LEU A 142 2.93 -11.95 0.23
C LEU A 142 4.04 -11.56 -0.75
N ALA A 143 4.05 -10.31 -1.17
CA ALA A 143 5.00 -9.79 -2.14
C ALA A 143 5.66 -8.50 -1.66
N VAL A 144 6.81 -8.17 -2.24
CA VAL A 144 7.38 -6.82 -2.16
C VAL A 144 7.12 -6.13 -3.49
N ILE A 145 6.47 -4.97 -3.43
CA ILE A 145 6.29 -4.11 -4.59
C ILE A 145 7.21 -2.90 -4.48
N ALA A 146 7.75 -2.47 -5.61
CA ALA A 146 8.52 -1.24 -5.74
C ALA A 146 7.66 -0.14 -6.34
N LEU A 147 7.63 1.01 -5.67
CA LEU A 147 7.04 2.25 -6.17
C LEU A 147 8.17 3.19 -6.58
N ASN A 148 8.17 3.61 -7.84
CA ASN A 148 9.21 4.50 -8.38
C ASN A 148 8.85 6.00 -8.25
N GLY A 149 7.84 6.34 -7.46
CA GLY A 149 7.24 7.68 -7.43
C GLY A 149 6.06 7.79 -8.38
N LEU A 150 5.30 8.88 -8.27
CA LEU A 150 4.17 9.14 -9.16
C LEU A 150 4.70 9.44 -10.58
N VAL A 151 4.79 8.40 -11.40
CA VAL A 151 5.16 8.54 -12.81
C VAL A 151 3.91 9.01 -13.55
N VAL A 152 3.85 10.30 -13.88
CA VAL A 152 2.89 10.76 -14.89
C VAL A 152 3.34 10.12 -16.20
N LEU A 153 2.69 9.03 -16.60
CA LEU A 153 2.86 8.50 -17.94
C LEU A 153 2.42 9.61 -18.91
N PRO A 154 3.19 9.92 -19.97
CA PRO A 154 2.71 10.84 -20.98
C PRO A 154 1.42 10.25 -21.55
N THR A 155 0.29 10.93 -21.33
CA THR A 155 -0.96 10.62 -22.01
C THR A 155 -0.63 10.60 -23.52
N PRO A 156 -0.88 9.51 -24.26
CA PRO A 156 -0.65 9.52 -25.69
C PRO A 156 -1.46 10.66 -26.30
N ALA A 157 -0.78 11.56 -26.99
CA ALA A 157 -1.41 12.65 -27.70
C ALA A 157 -2.16 12.07 -28.91
N GLY A 158 -3.49 12.04 -28.83
CA GLY A 158 -4.38 11.81 -29.97
C GLY A 158 -4.76 10.35 -30.23
N ALA A 159 -6.03 10.06 -30.01
CA ALA A 159 -6.81 9.17 -30.87
C ALA A 159 -7.55 10.04 -31.90
#